data_AF-A0AAW0K3R8-F1
#
_entry.id   AF-A0AAW0K3R8-F1
#
_cell.length_a   1.000
_cell.length_b   1.000
_cell.length_c   1.000
_cell.angle_alpha   90.00
_cell.angle_beta   90.00
_cell.angle_gamma   90.00
#
_symmetry.space_group_name_H-M   'P 1'
#
loop_
_entity.id
_entity.type
_entity.pdbx_description
1 polymer ?
#
loop_
_entity_poly.entity_id
_entity_poly.type
_entity_poly.pdbx_seq_one_letter_code
_entity_poly.pdbx_strand_id
1 'polypeptide(L)'
;MLMLLLFMVDQWMKDNLFIEPTILVDPPLQAAIMTDEVFGPLLPIITLEKIEDSIQFINSRPNSTGYLLLHQNKTLQRMMISETSSGSMTFNDTIIQYAADTLPFGGVGESGFGRYHGKFSFDTFSHEKAITRRSFLTDFWFRFPPWNNYKLQLLDSAFNYDYLGLVLVILGLKRHRQRSSGI
;
A
#
# COMPACT_ATOMS: atom_id res chain seq x y z
N MET A 1 -38.04 -6.68 -14.49
CA MET A 1 -38.57 -5.31 -14.69
C MET A 1 -38.06 -4.84 -16.06
N LEU A 2 -38.94 -4.81 -17.07
CA LEU A 2 -38.58 -4.39 -18.43
C LEU A 2 -38.20 -2.90 -18.40
N MET A 3 -36.98 -2.57 -18.80
CA MET A 3 -36.63 -1.22 -19.23
C MET A 3 -35.82 -1.32 -20.50
N LEU A 4 -36.53 -1.34 -21.63
CA LEU A 4 -36.01 -1.05 -22.95
C LEU A 4 -35.53 0.43 -22.94
N LEU A 5 -34.26 0.63 -22.64
CA LEU A 5 -33.54 1.87 -22.90
C LEU A 5 -32.59 1.61 -24.05
N LEU A 6 -33.18 1.56 -25.25
CA LEU A 6 -32.45 1.59 -26.51
C LEU A 6 -31.99 3.05 -26.72
N PHE A 7 -30.91 3.46 -26.06
CA PHE A 7 -30.20 4.67 -26.49
C PHE A 7 -29.42 4.30 -27.76
N MET A 8 -29.98 4.66 -28.92
CA MET A 8 -29.16 4.84 -30.12
C MET A 8 -28.16 5.97 -29.81
N VAL A 9 -26.89 5.61 -29.65
CA VAL A 9 -25.76 6.54 -29.53
C VAL A 9 -25.31 6.85 -30.96
N ASP A 10 -25.78 7.96 -31.53
CA ASP A 10 -25.50 8.31 -32.93
C ASP A 10 -24.85 9.70 -33.11
N GLN A 11 -24.47 10.42 -32.04
CA GLN A 11 -23.92 11.77 -32.16
C GLN A 11 -22.39 11.84 -31.97
N TRP A 12 -21.63 11.31 -32.94
CA TRP A 12 -20.17 11.49 -33.00
C TRP A 12 -19.80 12.68 -33.88
N MET A 13 -19.44 13.81 -33.28
CA MET A 13 -19.07 15.03 -34.02
C MET A 13 -17.54 15.06 -34.23
N LYS A 14 -17.09 14.38 -35.30
CA LYS A 14 -15.67 14.27 -35.66
C LYS A 14 -14.96 15.61 -35.77
N ASP A 15 -15.65 16.63 -36.28
CA ASP A 15 -15.08 17.95 -36.56
C ASP A 15 -14.60 18.68 -35.30
N ASN A 16 -15.17 18.37 -34.13
CA ASN A 16 -14.86 19.02 -32.85
C ASN A 16 -14.29 18.06 -31.80
N LEU A 17 -13.91 16.83 -32.17
CA LEU A 17 -13.45 15.78 -31.23
C LEU A 17 -14.43 15.55 -30.05
N PHE A 18 -15.73 15.67 -30.32
CA PHE A 18 -16.76 15.54 -29.30
C PHE A 18 -17.35 14.14 -29.28
N ILE A 19 -17.42 13.58 -28.07
CA ILE A 19 -18.05 12.29 -27.75
C ILE A 19 -19.00 12.56 -26.59
N GLU A 20 -20.26 12.17 -26.74
CA GLU A 20 -21.25 12.33 -25.67
C GLU A 20 -21.04 11.33 -24.52
N PRO A 21 -21.36 11.70 -23.26
CA PRO A 21 -21.35 10.77 -22.15
C PRO A 21 -22.22 9.54 -22.44
N THR A 22 -21.59 8.37 -22.48
CA THR A 22 -22.23 7.13 -22.92
C THR A 22 -22.12 6.07 -21.83
N ILE A 23 -23.24 5.43 -21.52
CA ILE A 23 -23.28 4.30 -20.58
C ILE A 23 -23.45 3.01 -21.39
N LEU A 24 -22.57 2.03 -21.15
CA LEU A 24 -22.67 0.70 -21.73
C LEU A 24 -23.06 -0.30 -20.65
N VAL A 25 -24.21 -0.97 -20.80
CA VAL A 25 -24.69 -1.92 -19.79
C VAL A 25 -24.33 -3.34 -20.22
N ASP A 26 -23.66 -4.06 -19.31
CA ASP A 26 -23.19 -5.44 -19.45
C ASP A 26 -22.45 -5.73 -20.78
N PRO A 27 -21.41 -4.95 -21.13
CA PRO A 27 -20.59 -5.26 -22.29
C PRO A 27 -19.84 -6.59 -22.08
N PRO A 28 -19.51 -7.33 -23.17
CA PRO A 28 -18.69 -8.54 -23.06
C PRO A 28 -17.36 -8.25 -22.36
N LEU A 29 -16.97 -9.10 -21.40
CA LEU A 29 -15.78 -8.85 -20.56
C LEU A 29 -14.46 -8.84 -21.34
N GLN A 30 -14.44 -9.49 -22.50
CA GLN A 30 -13.31 -9.54 -23.42
C GLN A 30 -13.32 -8.42 -24.48
N ALA A 31 -14.33 -7.52 -24.45
CA ALA A 31 -14.37 -6.38 -25.36
C ALA A 31 -13.28 -5.36 -24.99
N ALA A 32 -12.77 -4.64 -25.99
CA ALA A 32 -11.71 -3.63 -25.80
C ALA A 32 -12.07 -2.59 -24.71
N ILE A 33 -13.34 -2.19 -24.62
CA ILE A 33 -13.84 -1.26 -23.60
C ILE A 33 -13.67 -1.77 -22.15
N MET A 34 -13.49 -3.07 -21.96
CA MET A 34 -13.32 -3.73 -20.66
C MET A 34 -11.87 -4.16 -20.38
N THR A 35 -11.01 -4.20 -21.41
CA THR A 35 -9.60 -4.63 -21.29
C THR A 35 -8.63 -3.46 -21.28
N ASP A 36 -8.94 -2.39 -22.00
CA ASP A 36 -8.11 -1.19 -22.11
C ASP A 36 -8.67 -0.05 -21.26
N GLU A 37 -7.79 0.87 -20.86
CA GLU A 37 -8.20 2.06 -20.12
C GLU A 37 -8.96 3.03 -21.05
N VAL A 38 -10.19 3.37 -20.66
CA VAL A 38 -11.12 4.12 -21.51
C VAL A 38 -10.63 5.53 -21.84
N PHE A 39 -10.10 6.26 -20.85
CA PHE A 39 -9.66 7.67 -20.96
C PHE A 39 -10.63 8.59 -21.75
N GLY A 40 -11.93 8.34 -21.65
CA GLY A 40 -12.97 9.00 -22.42
C GLY A 40 -14.32 8.92 -21.73
N PRO A 41 -15.36 9.54 -22.30
CA PRO A 41 -16.66 9.69 -21.65
C PRO A 41 -17.55 8.44 -21.78
N LEU A 42 -16.96 7.25 -21.73
CA LEU A 42 -17.66 5.97 -21.80
C LEU A 42 -17.61 5.30 -20.43
N LEU A 43 -18.77 4.95 -19.89
CA LEU A 43 -18.91 4.30 -18.58
C LEU A 43 -19.50 2.89 -18.77
N PRO A 44 -18.66 1.85 -18.87
CA PRO A 44 -19.14 0.48 -18.85
C PRO A 44 -19.61 0.10 -17.44
N ILE A 45 -20.80 -0.51 -17.36
CA ILE A 45 -21.40 -1.04 -16.14
C ILE A 45 -21.50 -2.54 -16.31
N ILE A 46 -20.98 -3.28 -15.34
CA ILE A 46 -21.16 -4.72 -15.23
C ILE A 46 -22.01 -5.05 -14.00
N THR A 47 -22.94 -5.98 -14.18
CA THR A 47 -23.80 -6.44 -13.09
C THR A 47 -23.22 -7.72 -12.48
N LEU A 48 -23.10 -7.75 -11.16
CA LEU A 48 -22.68 -8.93 -10.40
C LEU A 48 -23.86 -9.44 -9.56
N GLU A 49 -23.91 -10.76 -9.33
CA GLU A 49 -24.92 -11.34 -8.44
C GLU A 49 -24.71 -10.92 -6.99
N LYS A 50 -23.45 -10.88 -6.55
CA LYS A 50 -23.04 -10.45 -5.22
C LYS A 50 -21.93 -9.41 -5.31
N ILE A 51 -21.94 -8.47 -4.38
CA ILE A 51 -20.91 -7.42 -4.36
C ILE A 51 -19.54 -7.98 -3.95
N GLU A 52 -19.52 -9.07 -3.18
CA GLU A 52 -18.29 -9.76 -2.80
C GLU A 52 -17.55 -10.34 -4.01
N ASP A 53 -18.27 -10.69 -5.09
CA ASP A 53 -17.67 -11.19 -6.34
C ASP A 53 -16.83 -10.11 -7.04
N SER A 54 -17.03 -8.83 -6.69
CA SER A 54 -16.24 -7.71 -7.24
C SER A 54 -14.77 -7.81 -6.87
N ILE A 55 -14.43 -8.41 -5.71
CA ILE A 55 -13.04 -8.58 -5.27
C ILE A 55 -12.28 -9.47 -6.24
N GLN A 56 -12.87 -10.63 -6.60
CA GLN A 56 -12.27 -11.55 -7.57
C GLN A 56 -12.17 -10.89 -8.96
N PHE A 57 -13.18 -10.13 -9.34
CA PHE A 57 -13.18 -9.40 -10.61
C PHE A 57 -12.06 -8.35 -10.67
N ILE A 58 -11.86 -7.58 -9.60
CA ILE A 58 -10.82 -6.57 -9.47
C ILE A 58 -9.43 -7.22 -9.49
N ASN A 59 -9.23 -8.27 -8.69
CA ASN A 59 -7.93 -8.93 -8.54
C ASN A 59 -7.49 -9.72 -9.79
N SER A 60 -8.41 -10.02 -10.72
CA SER A 60 -8.04 -10.65 -12.00
C SER A 60 -7.49 -9.67 -13.03
N ARG A 61 -7.35 -8.39 -12.67
CA ARG A 61 -6.88 -7.31 -13.55
C ARG A 61 -5.64 -6.61 -12.98
N PRO A 62 -4.89 -5.86 -13.82
CA PRO A 62 -3.81 -5.00 -13.36
C PRO A 62 -4.27 -4.04 -12.26
N ASN A 63 -3.37 -3.70 -11.33
CA ASN A 63 -3.70 -2.80 -10.23
C ASN A 63 -4.06 -1.40 -10.73
N SER A 64 -5.13 -0.82 -10.19
CA SER A 64 -5.56 0.56 -10.50
C SER A 64 -4.91 1.61 -9.60
N THR A 65 -4.77 2.83 -10.13
CA THR A 65 -4.37 4.03 -9.36
C THR A 65 -5.36 4.35 -8.23
N GLY A 66 -6.63 3.99 -8.42
CA GLY A 66 -7.61 4.12 -7.35
C GLY A 66 -8.89 3.35 -7.57
N TYR A 67 -9.51 2.96 -6.46
CA TYR A 67 -10.86 2.40 -6.42
C TYR A 67 -11.81 3.33 -5.66
N LEU A 68 -13.08 3.26 -6.05
CA LEU A 68 -14.17 3.90 -5.34
C LEU A 68 -15.18 2.84 -4.93
N LEU A 69 -15.73 2.95 -3.72
CA LEU A 69 -16.81 2.10 -3.26
C LEU A 69 -17.94 2.94 -2.68
N LEU A 70 -19.09 2.89 -3.35
CA LEU A 70 -20.31 3.55 -2.91
C LEU A 70 -21.15 2.55 -2.11
N HIS A 71 -20.82 2.36 -0.82
CA HIS A 71 -21.56 1.47 0.07
C HIS A 71 -21.36 1.84 1.55
N GLN A 72 -22.41 1.69 2.36
CA GLN A 72 -22.37 1.97 3.81
C GLN A 72 -21.90 0.81 4.71
N ASN A 73 -21.73 -0.41 4.19
CA ASN A 73 -21.45 -1.60 5.00
C ASN A 73 -19.97 -1.64 5.39
N LYS A 74 -19.68 -1.47 6.68
CA LYS A 74 -18.32 -1.42 7.21
C LYS A 74 -17.56 -2.75 7.09
N THR A 75 -18.25 -3.88 7.13
CA THR A 75 -17.64 -5.19 6.92
C THR A 75 -17.14 -5.31 5.49
N LEU A 76 -17.97 -4.95 4.52
CA LEU A 76 -17.57 -4.94 3.11
C LEU A 76 -16.45 -3.93 2.84
N GLN A 77 -16.53 -2.71 3.40
CA GLN A 77 -15.43 -1.73 3.27
C GLN A 77 -14.10 -2.30 3.75
N ARG A 78 -14.08 -2.97 4.91
CA ARG A 78 -12.87 -3.61 5.45
C ARG A 78 -12.36 -4.73 4.54
N MET A 79 -13.26 -5.56 4.03
CA MET A 79 -12.94 -6.64 3.11
C MET A 79 -12.28 -6.12 1.83
N MET A 80 -12.87 -5.09 1.21
CA MET A 80 -12.31 -4.44 0.01
C MET A 80 -10.90 -3.87 0.27
N ILE A 81 -10.67 -3.25 1.43
CA ILE A 81 -9.34 -2.74 1.80
C ILE A 81 -8.33 -3.87 1.98
N SER A 82 -8.71 -4.97 2.63
CA SER A 82 -7.78 -6.07 2.95
C SER A 82 -7.52 -7.01 1.79
N GLU A 83 -8.45 -7.11 0.84
CA GLU A 83 -8.43 -8.13 -0.21
C GLU A 83 -8.18 -7.57 -1.61
N THR A 84 -8.03 -6.25 -1.78
CA THR A 84 -7.66 -5.64 -3.07
C THR A 84 -6.44 -4.74 -2.91
N SER A 85 -5.74 -4.49 -4.03
CA SER A 85 -4.57 -3.62 -4.09
C SER A 85 -4.80 -2.48 -5.08
N SER A 86 -4.52 -1.25 -4.65
CA SER A 86 -4.63 -0.02 -5.44
C SER A 86 -3.78 1.09 -4.84
N GLY A 87 -3.54 2.14 -5.62
CA GLY A 87 -2.87 3.35 -5.13
C GLY A 87 -3.67 4.09 -4.04
N SER A 88 -5.00 4.12 -4.19
CA SER A 88 -5.92 4.76 -3.24
C SER A 88 -7.30 4.12 -3.25
N MET A 89 -8.04 4.26 -2.15
CA MET A 89 -9.44 3.84 -2.08
C MET A 89 -10.29 4.93 -1.46
N THR A 90 -11.41 5.25 -2.09
CA THR A 90 -12.34 6.29 -1.64
C THR A 90 -13.73 5.69 -1.41
N PHE A 91 -14.32 6.00 -0.25
CA PHE A 91 -15.67 5.55 0.08
C PHE A 91 -16.66 6.68 -0.09
N ASN A 92 -17.79 6.39 -0.74
CA ASN A 92 -18.91 7.32 -0.93
C ASN A 92 -18.58 8.63 -1.66
N ASP A 93 -17.46 8.69 -2.38
CA ASP A 93 -17.06 9.84 -3.19
C ASP A 93 -16.10 9.40 -4.31
N THR A 94 -15.80 10.31 -5.23
CA THR A 94 -14.89 10.12 -6.35
C THR A 94 -13.97 11.33 -6.46
N ILE A 95 -12.68 11.13 -6.77
CA ILE A 95 -11.70 12.19 -7.07
C ILE A 95 -11.34 13.09 -5.86
N ILE A 96 -12.13 13.13 -4.79
CA ILE A 96 -11.88 14.03 -3.66
C ILE A 96 -10.53 13.77 -2.96
N GLN A 97 -10.01 12.53 -3.00
CA GLN A 97 -8.73 12.18 -2.40
C GLN A 97 -7.55 12.97 -3.00
N TYR A 98 -7.69 13.44 -4.24
CA TYR A 98 -6.67 14.22 -4.93
C TYR A 98 -6.54 15.65 -4.39
N ALA A 99 -7.59 16.18 -3.77
CA ALA A 99 -7.56 17.52 -3.18
C ALA A 99 -6.87 17.55 -1.81
N ALA A 100 -6.70 16.40 -1.16
CA ALA A 100 -6.12 16.31 0.18
C ALA A 100 -4.58 16.19 0.12
N ASP A 101 -3.87 17.28 0.40
CA ASP A 101 -2.40 17.37 0.44
C ASP A 101 -1.73 16.52 1.53
N THR A 102 -2.52 16.08 2.50
CA THR A 102 -2.13 15.15 3.57
C THR A 102 -2.19 13.68 3.15
N LEU A 103 -2.76 13.36 1.99
CA LEU A 103 -2.78 12.01 1.43
C LEU A 103 -1.72 11.86 0.35
N PRO A 104 -0.95 10.75 0.36
CA PRO A 104 -0.03 10.46 -0.74
C PRO A 104 -0.84 10.09 -1.98
N PHE A 105 -0.44 10.65 -3.12
CA PHE A 105 -0.97 10.24 -4.42
C PHE A 105 0.10 9.48 -5.21
N GLY A 106 -0.25 8.30 -5.71
CA GLY A 106 0.64 7.40 -6.41
C GLY A 106 -0.04 6.08 -6.75
N GLY A 107 0.60 5.29 -7.60
CA GLY A 107 0.14 3.96 -8.00
C GLY A 107 0.82 2.83 -7.22
N VAL A 108 0.37 1.61 -7.49
CA VAL A 108 1.01 0.37 -7.09
C VAL A 108 0.99 -0.63 -8.25
N GLY A 109 2.08 -1.37 -8.46
CA GLY A 109 2.18 -2.34 -9.54
C GLY A 109 2.10 -1.67 -10.91
N GLU A 110 1.17 -2.10 -11.74
CA GLU A 110 1.00 -1.63 -13.12
C GLU A 110 0.53 -0.17 -13.20
N SER A 111 -0.14 0.34 -12.16
CA SER A 111 -0.54 1.75 -12.07
C SER A 111 0.61 2.70 -11.70
N GLY A 112 1.79 2.18 -11.32
CA GLY A 112 2.98 2.97 -11.07
C GLY A 112 3.65 2.70 -9.73
N PHE A 113 4.70 3.48 -9.44
CA PHE A 113 5.52 3.35 -8.24
C PHE A 113 5.86 4.71 -7.65
N GLY A 114 6.05 4.74 -6.33
CA GLY A 114 6.32 5.97 -5.60
C GLY A 114 5.04 6.76 -5.32
N ARG A 115 5.21 7.92 -4.71
CA ARG A 115 4.11 8.79 -4.30
C ARG A 115 4.58 10.23 -4.23
N TYR A 116 3.66 11.16 -4.40
CA TYR A 116 3.90 12.59 -4.21
C TYR A 116 2.67 13.22 -3.55
N HIS A 117 2.57 14.54 -3.62
CA HIS A 117 1.60 15.43 -3.00
C HIS A 117 2.06 15.94 -1.63
N GLY A 118 1.82 17.22 -1.34
CA GLY A 118 2.23 17.87 -0.08
C GLY A 118 3.67 17.53 0.36
N LYS A 119 3.81 17.04 1.59
CA LYS A 119 5.10 16.58 2.16
C LYS A 119 5.70 15.41 1.37
N PHE A 120 4.88 14.53 0.82
CA PHE A 120 5.37 13.37 0.08
C PHE A 120 6.14 13.76 -1.19
N SER A 121 5.78 14.89 -1.83
CA SER A 121 6.60 15.45 -2.92
C SER A 121 7.99 15.83 -2.42
N PHE A 122 8.08 16.54 -1.29
CA PHE A 122 9.37 16.93 -0.70
C PHE A 122 10.21 15.69 -0.37
N ASP A 123 9.61 14.69 0.27
CA ASP A 123 10.29 13.44 0.63
C ASP A 123 10.79 12.70 -0.61
N THR A 124 9.97 12.61 -1.66
CA THR A 124 10.32 11.92 -2.92
C THR A 124 11.49 12.58 -3.68
N PHE A 125 11.61 13.91 -3.61
CA PHE A 125 12.70 14.64 -4.24
C PHE A 125 13.86 14.98 -3.28
N SER A 126 13.85 14.41 -2.08
CA SER A 126 14.90 14.61 -1.08
C SER A 126 15.72 13.35 -0.84
N HIS A 127 16.96 13.54 -0.38
CA HIS A 127 17.78 12.45 0.13
C HIS A 127 17.81 12.52 1.66
N GLU A 128 17.22 11.52 2.33
CA GLU A 128 17.28 11.39 3.79
C GLU A 128 18.68 10.94 4.25
N LYS A 129 19.55 11.91 4.53
CA LYS A 129 20.92 11.65 4.99
C LYS A 129 20.95 11.30 6.48
N ALA A 130 21.22 10.04 6.79
CA ALA A 130 21.43 9.59 8.17
C ALA A 130 22.75 10.16 8.75
N ILE A 131 22.67 10.85 9.89
CA ILE A 131 23.82 11.40 10.61
C ILE A 131 23.76 10.94 12.06
N THR A 132 24.80 10.25 12.51
CA THR A 132 24.92 9.78 13.90
C THR A 132 26.09 10.48 14.59
N ARG A 133 25.85 11.04 15.77
CA ARG A 133 26.88 11.62 16.63
C ARG A 133 26.96 10.83 17.94
N ARG A 134 28.14 10.35 18.28
CA ARG A 134 28.41 9.66 19.54
C ARG A 134 29.32 10.51 20.44
N SER A 135 29.08 10.47 21.75
CA SER A 135 30.01 11.02 22.73
C SER A 135 31.26 10.16 22.85
N PHE A 136 32.37 10.76 23.27
CA PHE A 136 33.58 10.03 23.68
C PHE A 136 33.51 9.53 25.13
N LEU A 137 32.55 10.00 25.92
CA LEU A 137 32.46 9.68 27.35
C LEU A 137 31.90 8.29 27.65
N THR A 138 31.01 7.78 26.79
CA THR A 138 30.35 6.49 26.98
C THR A 138 30.60 5.59 25.77
N ASP A 139 31.17 4.40 26.03
CA ASP A 139 31.36 3.37 25.02
C ASP A 139 30.89 2.01 25.57
N PHE A 140 30.36 1.18 24.68
CA PHE A 140 30.06 -0.22 24.98
C PHE A 140 31.36 -1.01 24.96
N TRP A 141 32.15 -0.92 26.04
CA TRP A 141 33.48 -1.53 26.15
C TRP A 141 33.51 -3.02 25.80
N PHE A 142 32.40 -3.75 26.01
CA PHE A 142 32.27 -5.17 25.68
C PHE A 142 32.16 -5.47 24.17
N ARG A 143 32.02 -4.45 23.30
CA ARG A 143 32.04 -4.62 21.83
C ARG A 143 33.44 -4.91 21.29
N PHE A 144 34.49 -4.56 22.03
CA PHE A 144 35.87 -4.71 21.59
C PHE A 144 36.47 -6.07 22.00
N PRO A 145 37.32 -6.69 21.15
CA PRO A 145 38.03 -7.92 21.47
C PRO A 145 39.06 -7.74 22.62
N PRO A 146 39.57 -8.85 23.21
CA PRO A 146 39.14 -10.23 22.99
C PRO A 146 37.76 -10.51 23.60
N TRP A 147 36.97 -11.36 22.93
CA TRP A 147 35.62 -11.75 23.37
C TRP A 147 35.69 -13.00 24.25
N ASN A 148 35.24 -12.87 25.48
CA ASN A 148 35.03 -13.97 26.41
C ASN A 148 33.53 -14.23 26.59
N ASN A 149 33.17 -15.33 27.26
CA ASN A 149 31.77 -15.69 27.50
C ASN A 149 30.98 -14.58 28.20
N TYR A 150 31.63 -13.76 29.03
CA TYR A 150 31.02 -12.60 29.67
C TYR A 150 30.63 -11.50 28.67
N LYS A 151 31.57 -11.05 27.82
CA LYS A 151 31.28 -10.05 26.78
C LYS A 151 30.27 -10.55 25.76
N LEU A 152 30.34 -11.83 25.38
CA LEU A 152 29.37 -12.45 24.48
C LEU A 152 27.96 -12.50 25.10
N GLN A 153 27.85 -12.76 26.41
CA GLN A 153 26.57 -12.73 27.12
C GLN A 153 26.00 -11.31 27.26
N LEU A 154 26.87 -10.29 27.38
CA LEU A 154 26.46 -8.89 27.32
C LEU A 154 25.97 -8.49 25.93
N LEU A 155 26.69 -8.89 24.87
CA LEU A 155 26.27 -8.65 23.48
C LEU A 155 24.94 -9.34 23.17
N ASP A 156 24.77 -10.59 23.59
CA ASP A 156 23.53 -11.35 23.42
C ASP A 156 22.36 -10.70 24.16
N SER A 157 22.57 -10.27 25.42
CA SER A 157 21.52 -9.59 26.18
C SER A 157 21.19 -8.21 25.58
N ALA A 158 22.19 -7.47 25.08
CA ALA A 158 21.98 -6.19 24.41
C ALA A 158 21.24 -6.33 23.07
N PHE A 159 21.59 -7.35 22.26
CA PHE A 159 20.97 -7.60 20.95
C PHE A 159 19.52 -8.07 21.07
N ASN A 160 19.22 -8.86 22.11
CA ASN A 160 17.86 -9.33 22.41
C ASN A 160 17.02 -8.30 23.19
N TYR A 161 17.52 -7.08 23.41
CA TYR A 161 16.86 -6.05 24.23
C TYR A 161 16.51 -6.51 25.66
N ASP A 162 17.25 -7.49 26.21
CA ASP A 162 17.09 -8.00 27.57
C ASP A 162 17.85 -7.09 28.56
N TYR A 163 17.28 -5.93 28.86
CA TYR A 163 17.88 -4.94 29.76
C TYR A 163 18.07 -5.48 31.19
N LEU A 164 17.12 -6.28 31.69
CA LEU A 164 17.25 -6.93 33.00
C LEU A 164 18.40 -7.93 32.98
N GLY A 165 18.50 -8.74 31.94
CA GLY A 165 19.62 -9.64 31.74
C GLY A 165 20.94 -8.91 31.63
N LEU A 166 21.00 -7.78 30.93
CA LEU A 166 22.20 -6.95 30.81
C LEU A 166 22.66 -6.48 32.19
N VAL A 167 21.75 -5.96 33.02
CA VAL A 167 22.05 -5.54 34.40
C VAL A 167 22.51 -6.73 35.26
N LEU A 168 21.84 -7.88 35.16
CA LEU A 168 22.21 -9.08 35.90
C LEU A 168 23.58 -9.63 35.47
N VAL A 169 23.96 -9.52 34.20
CA VAL A 169 25.32 -9.87 33.73
C VAL A 169 26.34 -8.87 34.26
N ILE A 170 26.03 -7.56 34.23
CA ILE A 170 26.92 -6.51 34.78
C ILE A 170 27.16 -6.73 36.28
N LEU A 171 26.11 -7.07 37.03
CA LEU A 171 26.17 -7.36 38.47
C LEU A 171 26.76 -8.75 38.80
N GLY A 172 27.07 -9.58 37.80
CA GLY A 172 27.56 -10.95 38.00
C GLY A 172 26.53 -11.93 38.56
N LEU A 173 25.24 -11.55 38.59
CA LEU A 173 24.13 -12.35 39.10
C LEU A 173 23.56 -13.32 38.04
N LYS A 174 23.85 -13.10 36.74
CA LYS A 174 23.47 -14.00 35.65
C LYS A 174 24.58 -15.02 35.42
N ARG A 175 24.32 -16.30 35.71
CA ARG A 175 25.26 -17.40 35.49
C ARG A 175 25.71 -17.45 34.02
N HIS A 176 27.00 -17.64 33.78
CA HIS A 176 27.52 -17.79 32.42
C HIS A 176 26.90 -18.99 31.74
N ARG A 177 26.25 -18.75 30.60
CA ARG A 177 25.83 -19.82 29.70
C ARG A 177 27.10 -20.38 29.06
N GLN A 178 27.58 -21.54 29.52
CA GLN A 178 28.66 -22.24 28.81
C GLN A 178 28.10 -22.63 27.43
N ARG A 179 28.53 -21.93 26.38
CA ARG A 179 28.43 -22.47 25.03
C ARG A 179 29.48 -23.57 24.94
N SER A 180 29.02 -24.80 24.75
CA SER A 180 29.88 -25.92 24.38
C SER A 180 30.75 -25.47 23.20
N SER A 181 32.06 -25.65 23.34
CA SER A 181 33.00 -25.54 22.23
C SER A 181 32.78 -26.75 21.32
N GLY A 182 31.75 -26.65 20.47
CA GLY A 182 31.61 -27.50 19.29
C GLY A 182 32.58 -26.98 18.23
N ILE A 183 33.52 -27.86 17.84
CA ILE A 183 34.16 -27.81 16.52
C ILE A 183 33.06 -28.04 15.47
#